data_AF-T1H317-F1
#
_entry.id   AF-T1H317-F1
#
_cell.length_a   1.000
_cell.length_b   1.000
_cell.length_c   1.000
_cell.angle_alpha   90.00
_cell.angle_beta   90.00
_cell.angle_gamma   90.00
#
_symmetry.space_group_name_H-M   'P 1'
#
loop_
_entity.id
_entity.type
_entity.pdbx_description
1 polymer ?
#
loop_
_entity_poly.entity_id
_entity_poly.type
_entity_poly.pdbx_seq_one_letter_code
_entity_poly.pdbx_strand_id
1 'polypeptide(L)'
;MNKDSAIEFSDEVQAIINEIVPASDEIDLPDFQLINYINQMFKTEQSLANIETTIDSMQTQVDLVQDNIRTLLKDQVLTSNEGDEALSESMRIIRQLFGEVTGIKTRAENTEEIVKEITRDIKQLDCAKTNLTTSITILNHLRMLVDGVETLQKLTELRIYNEIMNPLEAVIEVNSHFQSYHDIPQIKVQSNALEKIKTDLAEQILEDFKASFSGKKEKSITFTQLKDACCIASVLDPKVKQNLLSWFLDLQMAEYSQLFHENQDIAWLSKIDKRYSWLKKHLLEFEEKLGNDLENLMRKRRPEIDVNLLLFAINKTKHFESLLGKRFSGITLTKKVAEKVVESDEPVNPFENLICECFQGHLDIYLQSVDKNMKELIEKFAQDEESSSKKQESSNIFPSAADLFVFYKKCLIQCQQFTNTKSLIDLTLLFKKYLREYAKFVESNIPKAFNQGQVRLTFINCFHLIKNLNS
;
A
#
# COMPACT_ATOMS: atom_id res chain seq x y z
N MET A 1 69.37 -17.82 78.73
CA MET A 1 70.12 -16.56 78.54
C MET A 1 69.75 -15.99 77.18
N ASN A 2 68.82 -15.05 77.13
CA ASN A 2 68.77 -14.05 76.08
C ASN A 2 68.45 -12.73 76.78
N LYS A 3 69.34 -11.77 76.58
CA LYS A 3 69.35 -10.45 77.20
C LYS A 3 68.13 -9.64 76.75
N ASP A 4 67.69 -8.78 77.65
CA ASP A 4 66.76 -7.67 77.49
C ASP A 4 66.69 -7.12 76.06
N SER A 5 65.64 -7.51 75.32
CA SER A 5 65.17 -6.75 74.16
C SER A 5 64.26 -5.66 74.70
N ALA A 6 64.78 -4.44 74.80
CA ALA A 6 63.98 -3.25 75.08
C ALA A 6 62.82 -3.19 74.07
N ILE A 7 61.60 -3.08 74.58
CA ILE A 7 60.39 -2.99 73.76
C ILE A 7 60.39 -1.58 73.15
N GLU A 8 60.74 -1.45 71.86
CA GLU A 8 60.56 -0.21 71.11
C GLU A 8 59.10 -0.13 70.64
N PHE A 9 58.31 0.80 71.19
CA PHE A 9 56.98 1.08 70.65
C PHE A 9 57.05 2.13 69.52
N SER A 10 56.05 2.10 68.64
CA SER A 10 55.88 3.07 67.54
C SER A 10 55.75 4.50 68.07
N ASP A 11 56.21 5.50 67.32
CA ASP A 11 56.20 6.92 67.71
C ASP A 11 54.81 7.42 68.15
N GLU A 12 53.72 6.91 67.55
CA GLU A 12 52.33 7.19 67.96
C GLU A 12 52.01 6.63 69.35
N VAL A 13 52.46 5.40 69.63
CA VAL A 13 52.23 4.73 70.91
C VAL A 13 53.04 5.42 72.01
N GLN A 14 54.27 5.82 71.70
CA GLN A 14 55.12 6.61 72.59
C GLN A 14 54.50 7.97 72.92
N ALA A 15 53.89 8.63 71.93
CA ALA A 15 53.20 9.91 72.12
C ALA A 15 51.97 9.78 73.02
N ILE A 16 51.17 8.72 72.83
CA ILE A 16 49.98 8.44 73.65
C ILE A 16 50.39 8.03 75.08
N ILE A 17 51.45 7.24 75.25
CA ILE A 17 51.98 6.87 76.57
C ILE A 17 52.42 8.12 77.34
N ASN A 18 53.10 9.05 76.68
CA ASN A 18 53.53 10.33 77.29
C ASN A 18 52.36 11.28 77.59
N GLU A 19 51.21 11.13 76.92
CA GLU A 19 49.98 11.90 77.18
C GLU A 19 49.18 11.32 78.36
N ILE A 20 49.15 10.00 78.51
CA ILE A 20 48.43 9.28 79.58
C ILE A 20 49.21 9.29 80.89
N VAL A 21 50.54 9.22 80.82
CA VAL A 21 51.44 9.28 81.98
C VAL A 21 52.27 10.56 81.84
N PRO A 22 51.78 11.71 82.34
CA PRO A 22 52.58 12.92 82.33
C PRO A 22 53.79 12.70 83.25
N ALA A 23 54.99 12.61 82.67
CA ALA A 23 56.28 12.42 83.36
C ALA A 23 56.62 13.64 84.24
N SER A 24 55.84 13.85 85.29
CA SER A 24 55.94 14.96 86.22
C SER A 24 56.74 14.59 87.46
N ASP A 25 56.88 13.30 87.75
CA ASP A 25 57.68 12.80 88.88
C ASP A 25 59.10 12.48 88.43
N GLU A 26 60.10 13.07 89.12
CA GLU A 26 61.53 12.85 88.86
C GLU A 26 61.94 11.37 88.98
N ILE A 27 61.12 10.55 89.65
CA ILE A 27 61.31 9.10 89.87
C ILE A 27 61.03 8.29 88.59
N ASP A 28 60.20 8.80 87.67
CA ASP A 28 59.79 8.09 86.44
C ASP A 28 60.77 8.28 85.27
N LEU A 29 61.82 9.09 85.45
CA LEU A 29 62.85 9.33 84.44
C LEU A 29 63.76 8.09 84.29
N PRO A 30 64.07 7.66 83.04
CA PRO A 30 64.90 6.47 82.81
C PRO A 30 66.33 6.59 83.35
N ASP A 31 66.83 7.81 83.54
CA ASP A 31 68.16 8.11 84.10
C ASP A 31 68.12 8.48 85.60
N PHE A 32 67.07 8.09 86.34
CA PHE A 32 66.88 8.46 87.75
C PHE A 32 68.13 8.18 88.61
N GLN A 33 68.75 9.25 89.11
CA GLN A 33 69.92 9.19 90.00
C GLN A 33 69.46 9.22 91.45
N LEU A 34 69.23 8.03 92.02
CA LEU A 34 68.78 7.84 93.42
C LEU A 34 69.58 8.67 94.44
N ILE A 35 70.90 8.74 94.27
CA ILE A 35 71.79 9.47 95.18
C ILE A 35 71.54 10.98 95.12
N ASN A 36 71.32 11.54 93.92
CA ASN A 36 71.03 12.97 93.77
C ASN A 36 69.65 13.31 94.34
N TYR A 37 68.66 12.45 94.12
CA TYR A 37 67.32 12.63 94.65
C TYR A 37 67.30 12.62 96.19
N ILE A 38 67.99 11.65 96.81
CA ILE A 38 68.14 11.58 98.28
C ILE A 38 68.85 12.84 98.81
N ASN A 39 69.93 13.27 98.15
CA ASN A 39 70.66 14.48 98.54
C ASN A 39 69.86 15.78 98.33
N GLN A 40 68.90 15.80 97.41
CA GLN A 40 67.97 16.91 97.24
C GLN A 40 66.84 16.91 98.29
N MET A 41 66.38 15.75 98.73
CA MET A 41 65.39 15.61 99.80
C MET A 41 65.98 15.96 101.17
N PHE A 42 67.27 15.66 101.40
CA PHE A 42 67.97 15.89 102.66
C PHE A 42 69.20 16.79 102.49
N LYS A 43 68.98 18.08 102.17
CA LYS A 43 70.07 19.05 101.89
C LYS A 43 70.91 19.47 103.12
N THR A 44 70.38 19.32 104.33
CA THR A 44 71.03 19.80 105.57
C THR A 44 70.79 18.83 106.74
N GLU A 45 71.67 18.84 107.75
CA GLU A 45 71.63 17.93 108.90
C GLU A 45 70.34 18.05 109.74
N GLN A 46 69.66 19.21 109.71
CA GLN A 46 68.34 19.40 110.33
C GLN A 46 67.19 18.70 109.59
N SER A 47 67.34 18.44 108.28
CA SER A 47 66.35 17.73 107.47
C SER A 47 66.27 16.23 107.81
N LEU A 48 67.32 15.67 108.43
CA LEU A 48 67.37 14.28 108.90
C LEU A 48 66.33 13.99 110.00
N ALA A 49 65.84 15.01 110.72
CA ALA A 49 64.78 14.86 111.71
C ALA A 49 63.43 14.40 111.10
N ASN A 50 63.21 14.67 109.81
CA ASN A 50 61.98 14.30 109.09
C ASN A 50 62.12 13.00 108.30
N ILE A 51 63.19 12.22 108.53
CA ILE A 51 63.42 10.94 107.84
C ILE A 51 62.26 9.99 108.05
N GLU A 52 61.81 9.80 109.28
CA GLU A 52 60.75 8.84 109.60
C GLU A 52 59.44 9.18 108.88
N THR A 53 59.05 10.47 108.85
CA THR A 53 57.84 10.91 108.14
C THR A 53 57.96 10.75 106.62
N THR A 54 59.17 10.93 106.08
CA THR A 54 59.43 10.76 104.63
C THR A 54 59.42 9.27 104.26
N ILE A 55 60.00 8.41 105.10
CA ILE A 55 59.93 6.96 104.96
C ILE A 55 58.48 6.51 105.00
N ASP A 56 57.68 6.95 105.98
CA ASP A 56 56.27 6.60 106.08
C ASP A 56 55.47 7.07 104.86
N SER A 57 55.75 8.28 104.34
CA SER A 57 55.12 8.77 103.11
C SER A 57 55.51 7.94 101.89
N MET A 58 56.78 7.57 101.74
CA MET A 58 57.25 6.70 100.65
C MET A 58 56.67 5.29 100.78
N GLN A 59 56.57 4.75 102.00
CA GLN A 59 56.00 3.45 102.26
C GLN A 59 54.49 3.43 101.95
N THR A 60 53.78 4.51 102.31
CA THR A 60 52.37 4.70 101.95
C THR A 60 52.18 4.80 100.42
N GLN A 61 53.10 5.45 99.71
CA GLN A 61 53.06 5.50 98.24
C GLN A 61 53.38 4.14 97.61
N VAL A 62 54.34 3.39 98.15
CA VAL A 62 54.64 2.03 97.69
C VAL A 62 53.43 1.12 97.90
N ASP A 63 52.76 1.21 99.05
CA ASP A 63 51.56 0.44 99.34
C ASP A 63 50.40 0.82 98.41
N LEU A 64 50.20 2.11 98.13
CA LEU A 64 49.20 2.60 97.18
C LEU A 64 49.47 2.11 95.75
N VAL A 65 50.72 2.18 95.29
CA VAL A 65 51.12 1.70 93.97
C VAL A 65 50.95 0.19 93.87
N GLN A 66 51.31 -0.57 94.91
CA GLN A 66 51.08 -2.01 94.95
C GLN A 66 49.59 -2.36 94.88
N ASP A 67 48.71 -1.60 95.54
CA ASP A 67 47.28 -1.85 95.51
C ASP A 67 46.66 -1.48 94.15
N ASN A 68 47.13 -0.40 93.52
CA ASN A 68 46.78 -0.04 92.15
C ASN A 68 47.23 -1.10 91.15
N ILE A 69 48.46 -1.61 91.26
CA ILE A 69 48.98 -2.69 90.41
C ILE A 69 48.16 -3.97 90.59
N ARG A 70 47.80 -4.33 91.83
CA ARG A 70 46.94 -5.50 92.08
C ARG A 70 45.54 -5.35 91.48
N THR A 71 44.98 -4.15 91.54
CA THR A 71 43.66 -3.87 90.97
C THR A 71 43.70 -3.92 89.44
N LEU A 72 44.70 -3.26 88.83
CA LEU A 72 44.94 -3.30 87.38
C LEU A 72 45.19 -4.72 86.87
N LEU A 73 45.98 -5.54 87.57
CA LEU A 73 46.21 -6.94 87.20
C LEU A 73 44.92 -7.77 87.24
N LYS A 74 44.05 -7.53 88.23
CA LYS A 74 42.75 -8.21 88.29
C LYS A 74 41.85 -7.77 87.14
N ASP A 75 41.77 -6.47 86.87
CA ASP A 75 40.95 -5.93 85.78
C ASP A 75 41.48 -6.39 84.41
N GLN A 76 42.79 -6.41 84.20
CA GLN A 76 43.40 -6.90 82.97
C GLN A 76 43.15 -8.40 82.73
N VAL A 77 43.18 -9.23 83.77
CA VAL A 77 42.84 -10.66 83.65
C VAL A 77 41.37 -10.84 83.29
N LEU A 78 40.47 -10.03 83.87
CA LEU A 78 39.04 -10.06 83.53
C LEU A 78 38.78 -9.58 82.10
N THR A 79 39.31 -8.43 81.70
CA THR A 79 39.14 -7.88 80.35
C THR A 79 39.80 -8.75 79.28
N SER A 80 40.94 -9.38 79.57
CA SER A 80 41.57 -10.33 78.64
C SER A 80 40.71 -11.58 78.44
N ASN A 81 40.12 -12.12 79.51
CA ASN A 81 39.28 -13.31 79.42
C ASN A 81 37.94 -13.00 78.71
N GLU A 82 37.33 -11.84 79.00
CA GLU A 82 36.15 -11.35 78.26
C GLU A 82 36.46 -11.09 76.78
N GLY A 83 37.64 -10.56 76.47
CA GLY A 83 38.12 -10.36 75.10
C GLY A 83 38.30 -11.68 74.35
N ASP A 84 38.93 -12.68 74.98
CA ASP A 84 39.11 -14.02 74.41
C ASP A 84 37.76 -14.74 74.22
N GLU A 85 36.82 -14.59 75.16
CA GLU A 85 35.47 -15.17 75.04
C GLU A 85 34.67 -14.51 73.91
N ALA A 86 34.68 -13.18 73.80
CA ALA A 86 34.02 -12.46 72.72
C ALA A 86 34.63 -12.77 71.34
N LEU A 87 35.96 -12.95 71.29
CA LEU A 87 36.67 -13.35 70.06
C LEU A 87 36.31 -14.78 69.66
N SER A 88 36.27 -15.70 70.62
CA SER A 88 35.88 -17.10 70.40
C SER A 88 34.45 -17.20 69.87
N GLU A 89 33.52 -16.44 70.45
CA GLU A 89 32.13 -16.41 70.01
C GLU A 89 31.98 -15.78 68.61
N SER A 90 32.71 -14.70 68.33
CA SER A 90 32.75 -14.09 66.99
C SER A 90 33.31 -15.07 65.95
N MET A 91 34.37 -15.80 66.27
CA MET A 91 34.92 -16.85 65.40
C MET A 91 33.93 -17.99 65.17
N ARG A 92 33.12 -18.36 66.17
CA ARG A 92 32.06 -19.37 66.04
C ARG A 92 30.98 -18.91 65.06
N ILE A 93 30.50 -17.67 65.21
CA ILE A 93 29.49 -17.07 64.32
C ILE A 93 30.03 -16.97 62.89
N ILE A 94 31.27 -16.51 62.71
CA ILE A 94 31.89 -16.42 61.38
C ILE A 94 31.97 -17.81 60.72
N ARG A 95 32.35 -18.85 61.47
CA ARG A 95 32.37 -20.24 60.93
C ARG A 95 30.97 -20.70 60.54
N GLN A 96 29.96 -20.42 61.36
CA GLN A 96 28.57 -20.75 61.04
C GLN A 96 28.11 -20.04 59.77
N LEU A 97 28.38 -18.73 59.65
CA LEU A 97 28.02 -17.93 58.48
C LEU A 97 28.73 -18.41 57.22
N PHE A 98 30.00 -18.80 57.32
CA PHE A 98 30.73 -19.43 56.22
C PHE A 98 30.07 -20.76 55.80
N GLY A 99 29.60 -21.55 56.76
CA GLY A 99 28.82 -22.76 56.52
C GLY A 99 27.50 -22.47 55.79
N GLU A 100 26.77 -21.44 56.21
CA GLU A 100 25.51 -21.04 55.57
C GLU A 100 25.73 -20.50 54.15
N VAL A 101 26.73 -19.64 53.94
CA VAL A 101 27.09 -19.10 52.63
C VAL A 101 27.51 -20.23 51.68
N THR A 102 28.31 -21.17 52.17
CA THR A 102 28.70 -22.36 51.39
C THR A 102 27.47 -23.20 51.05
N GLY A 103 26.56 -23.39 52.00
CA GLY A 103 25.30 -24.10 51.78
C GLY A 103 24.34 -23.40 50.83
N ILE A 104 24.34 -22.06 50.77
CA ILE A 104 23.59 -21.28 49.78
C ILE A 104 24.22 -21.44 48.40
N LYS A 105 25.56 -21.37 48.30
CA LYS A 105 26.28 -21.55 47.04
C LYS A 105 25.99 -22.93 46.43
N THR A 106 26.08 -24.01 47.20
CA THR A 106 25.76 -25.36 46.71
C THR A 106 24.30 -25.49 46.30
N ARG A 107 23.38 -24.88 47.06
CA ARG A 107 21.95 -24.85 46.67
C ARG A 107 21.73 -24.06 45.38
N ALA A 108 22.44 -22.96 45.16
CA ALA A 108 22.35 -22.17 43.94
C ALA A 108 22.90 -22.94 42.74
N GLU A 109 24.03 -23.63 42.88
CA GLU A 109 24.61 -24.50 41.85
C GLU A 109 23.66 -25.64 41.47
N ASN A 110 23.08 -26.33 42.46
CA ASN A 110 22.07 -27.37 42.21
C ASN A 110 20.83 -26.79 41.52
N THR A 111 20.41 -25.57 41.90
CA THR A 111 19.26 -24.90 41.28
C THR A 111 19.55 -24.54 39.83
N GLU A 112 20.76 -24.06 39.53
CA GLU A 112 21.21 -23.75 38.17
C GLU A 112 21.20 -25.01 37.29
N GLU A 113 21.70 -26.14 37.81
CA GLU A 113 21.69 -27.42 37.10
C GLU A 113 20.26 -27.87 36.77
N ILE A 114 19.35 -27.83 37.74
CA ILE A 114 17.93 -28.17 37.53
C ILE A 114 17.30 -27.26 36.47
N VAL A 115 17.52 -25.94 36.54
CA VAL A 115 16.95 -24.99 35.57
C VAL A 115 17.53 -25.23 34.16
N LYS A 116 18.81 -25.59 34.07
CA LYS A 116 19.46 -25.95 32.81
C LYS A 116 18.85 -27.22 32.19
N GLU A 117 18.49 -28.21 33.00
CA GLU A 117 17.74 -29.38 32.52
C GLU A 117 16.32 -29.02 32.07
N ILE A 118 15.59 -28.23 32.86
CA ILE A 118 14.23 -27.80 32.50
C ILE A 118 14.24 -27.03 31.17
N THR A 119 15.18 -26.11 30.97
CA THR A 119 15.28 -25.32 29.73
C THR A 119 15.70 -26.17 28.53
N ARG A 120 16.52 -27.21 28.72
CA ARG A 120 16.83 -28.20 27.67
C ARG A 120 15.58 -28.95 27.24
N ASP A 121 14.77 -29.41 28.19
CA ASP A 121 13.57 -30.20 27.92
C ASP A 121 12.49 -29.35 27.24
N ILE A 122 12.32 -28.10 27.66
CA ILE A 122 11.44 -27.12 26.98
C ILE A 122 11.87 -26.95 25.53
N LYS A 123 13.17 -26.79 25.26
CA LYS A 123 13.67 -26.63 23.88
C LYS A 123 13.39 -27.87 23.04
N GLN A 124 13.58 -29.08 23.59
CA GLN A 124 13.25 -30.31 22.88
C GLN A 124 11.76 -30.41 22.58
N LEU A 125 10.91 -30.01 23.53
CA LEU A 125 9.47 -30.01 23.37
C LEU A 125 9.01 -28.99 22.31
N ASP A 126 9.63 -27.81 22.26
CA ASP A 126 9.39 -26.83 21.21
C ASP A 126 9.83 -27.36 19.84
N CYS A 127 11.02 -27.96 19.73
CA CYS A 127 11.46 -28.60 18.49
C CYS A 127 10.47 -29.69 18.04
N ALA A 128 9.99 -30.54 18.96
CA ALA A 128 9.00 -31.56 18.67
C ALA A 128 7.67 -30.95 18.22
N LYS A 129 7.20 -29.91 18.90
CA LYS A 129 5.98 -29.18 18.54
C LYS A 129 6.08 -28.55 17.15
N THR A 130 7.19 -27.87 16.84
CA THR A 130 7.43 -27.28 15.52
C THR A 130 7.46 -28.37 14.45
N ASN A 131 8.22 -29.45 14.65
CA ASN A 131 8.31 -30.56 13.70
C ASN A 131 6.95 -31.23 13.47
N LEU A 132 6.17 -31.46 14.52
CA LEU A 132 4.81 -32.00 14.41
C LEU A 132 3.89 -31.04 13.65
N THR A 133 3.93 -29.75 13.96
CA THR A 133 3.12 -28.73 13.27
C THR A 133 3.46 -28.69 11.78
N THR A 134 4.75 -28.62 11.44
CA THR A 134 5.24 -28.65 10.05
C THR A 134 4.82 -29.94 9.34
N SER A 135 4.92 -31.10 10.01
CA SER A 135 4.53 -32.39 9.44
C SER A 135 3.03 -32.46 9.16
N ILE A 136 2.19 -31.96 10.08
CA ILE A 136 0.73 -31.88 9.89
C ILE A 136 0.39 -30.95 8.73
N THR A 137 1.02 -29.78 8.64
CA THR A 137 0.80 -28.84 7.53
C THR A 137 1.20 -29.45 6.19
N ILE A 138 2.38 -30.07 6.08
CA ILE A 138 2.83 -30.74 4.85
C ILE A 138 1.87 -31.87 4.47
N LEU A 139 1.43 -32.69 5.43
CA LEU A 139 0.49 -33.78 5.16
C LEU A 139 -0.87 -33.24 4.70
N ASN A 140 -1.35 -32.14 5.28
CA ASN A 140 -2.58 -31.50 4.86
C ASN A 140 -2.45 -30.92 3.43
N HIS A 141 -1.34 -30.27 3.11
CA HIS A 141 -1.06 -29.79 1.76
C HIS A 141 -0.96 -30.95 0.75
N LEU A 142 -0.37 -32.09 1.14
CA LEU A 142 -0.31 -33.27 0.29
C LEU A 142 -1.72 -33.85 0.04
N ARG A 143 -2.55 -33.91 1.07
CA ARG A 143 -3.96 -34.28 0.93
C ARG A 143 -4.69 -33.33 -0.02
N MET A 144 -4.54 -32.02 0.16
CA MET A 144 -5.13 -31.02 -0.74
C MET A 144 -4.67 -31.19 -2.20
N LEU A 145 -3.39 -31.52 -2.42
CA LEU A 145 -2.85 -31.80 -3.74
C LEU A 145 -3.51 -33.03 -4.37
N VAL A 146 -3.62 -34.15 -3.64
CA VAL A 146 -4.24 -35.39 -4.14
C VAL A 146 -5.74 -35.19 -4.39
N ASP A 147 -6.48 -34.71 -3.40
CA ASP A 147 -7.93 -34.46 -3.49
C ASP A 147 -8.24 -33.44 -4.61
N GLY A 148 -7.38 -32.42 -4.74
CA GLY A 148 -7.50 -31.39 -5.77
C GLY A 148 -7.23 -31.91 -7.18
N VAL A 149 -6.19 -32.74 -7.38
CA VAL A 149 -5.91 -33.38 -8.67
C VAL A 149 -7.06 -34.30 -9.09
N GLU A 150 -7.60 -35.11 -8.18
CA GLU A 150 -8.77 -35.97 -8.47
C GLU A 150 -10.02 -35.15 -8.84
N THR A 151 -10.26 -34.05 -8.14
CA THR A 151 -11.40 -33.16 -8.41
C THR A 151 -11.23 -32.46 -9.76
N LEU A 152 -10.03 -31.95 -10.05
CA LEU A 152 -9.71 -31.31 -11.33
C LEU A 152 -9.88 -32.27 -12.50
N GLN A 153 -9.46 -33.53 -12.34
CA GLN A 153 -9.65 -34.54 -13.38
C GLN A 153 -11.14 -34.75 -13.70
N LYS A 154 -11.99 -34.91 -12.67
CA LYS A 154 -13.45 -35.05 -12.85
C LYS A 154 -14.10 -33.81 -13.48
N LEU A 155 -13.72 -32.61 -13.04
CA LEU A 155 -14.27 -31.36 -13.57
C LEU A 155 -13.84 -31.13 -15.03
N THR A 156 -12.62 -31.52 -15.38
CA THR A 156 -12.10 -31.45 -16.76
C THR A 156 -12.91 -32.35 -17.69
N GLU A 157 -13.21 -33.58 -17.27
CA GLU A 157 -14.05 -34.53 -18.01
C GLU A 157 -15.48 -34.01 -18.26
N LEU A 158 -16.07 -33.34 -17.25
CA LEU A 158 -17.42 -32.75 -17.35
C LEU A 158 -17.47 -31.41 -18.10
N ARG A 159 -16.31 -30.82 -18.44
CA ARG A 159 -16.16 -29.52 -19.12
C ARG A 159 -16.80 -28.34 -18.38
N ILE A 160 -16.74 -28.36 -17.04
CA ILE A 160 -17.33 -27.33 -16.17
C ILE A 160 -16.26 -26.28 -15.85
N TYR A 161 -16.02 -25.35 -16.78
CA TYR A 161 -14.93 -24.36 -16.66
C TYR A 161 -15.10 -23.37 -15.49
N ASN A 162 -16.32 -22.99 -15.14
CA ASN A 162 -16.57 -22.07 -14.03
C ASN A 162 -16.05 -22.57 -12.67
N GLU A 163 -16.05 -23.89 -12.45
CA GLU A 163 -15.63 -24.49 -11.18
C GLU A 163 -14.16 -24.94 -11.17
N ILE A 164 -13.49 -24.99 -12.33
CA ILE A 164 -12.08 -25.44 -12.44
C ILE A 164 -11.09 -24.38 -11.95
N MET A 165 -11.42 -23.09 -12.10
CA MET A 165 -10.47 -22.01 -11.88
C MET A 165 -9.90 -21.99 -10.45
N ASN A 166 -10.76 -21.98 -9.42
CA ASN A 166 -10.31 -21.88 -8.03
C ASN A 166 -9.53 -23.14 -7.57
N PRO A 167 -10.01 -24.38 -7.82
CA PRO A 167 -9.24 -25.58 -7.51
C PRO A 167 -7.91 -25.65 -8.25
N LEU A 168 -7.86 -25.20 -9.51
CA LEU A 168 -6.63 -25.23 -10.31
C LEU A 168 -5.58 -24.28 -9.74
N GLU A 169 -5.97 -23.05 -9.39
CA GLU A 169 -5.05 -22.07 -8.81
C GLU A 169 -4.52 -22.54 -7.45
N ALA A 170 -5.41 -23.05 -6.58
CA ALA A 170 -5.03 -23.60 -5.28
C ALA A 170 -4.05 -24.79 -5.41
N VAL A 171 -4.31 -25.70 -6.36
CA VAL A 171 -3.46 -26.87 -6.60
C VAL A 171 -2.11 -26.49 -7.20
N ILE A 172 -2.07 -25.47 -8.07
CA ILE A 172 -0.81 -24.93 -8.61
C ILE A 172 0.04 -24.30 -7.51
N GLU A 173 -0.57 -23.50 -6.64
CA GLU A 173 0.12 -22.88 -5.49
C GLU A 173 0.68 -23.95 -4.55
N VAL A 174 -0.15 -24.93 -4.17
CA VAL A 174 0.27 -26.05 -3.31
C VAL A 174 1.39 -26.85 -3.97
N ASN A 175 1.31 -27.14 -5.28
CA ASN A 175 2.36 -27.86 -6.00
C ASN A 175 3.69 -27.06 -6.05
N SER A 176 3.64 -25.73 -6.05
CA SER A 176 4.83 -24.88 -5.96
C SER A 176 5.61 -25.13 -4.66
N HIS A 177 4.91 -25.25 -3.53
CA HIS A 177 5.52 -25.59 -2.24
C HIS A 177 6.15 -26.99 -2.19
N PHE A 178 5.76 -27.89 -3.10
CA PHE A 178 6.30 -29.24 -3.21
C PHE A 178 7.49 -29.39 -4.18
N GLN A 179 7.93 -28.30 -4.84
CA GLN A 179 9.07 -28.35 -5.76
C GLN A 179 10.37 -28.81 -5.08
N SER A 180 10.57 -28.49 -3.80
CA SER A 180 11.73 -28.95 -3.02
C SER A 180 11.68 -30.43 -2.62
N TYR A 181 10.54 -31.10 -2.81
CA TYR A 181 10.30 -32.49 -2.42
C TYR A 181 10.21 -33.43 -3.64
N HIS A 182 10.75 -33.01 -4.79
CA HIS A 182 10.63 -33.71 -6.08
C HIS A 182 11.29 -35.10 -6.11
N ASP A 183 12.16 -35.40 -5.13
CA ASP A 183 12.80 -36.71 -4.98
C ASP A 183 11.82 -37.80 -4.52
N ILE A 184 10.68 -37.42 -3.94
CA ILE A 184 9.67 -38.36 -3.47
C ILE A 184 8.80 -38.81 -4.65
N PRO A 185 8.79 -40.12 -4.99
CA PRO A 185 8.14 -40.60 -6.20
C PRO A 185 6.62 -40.36 -6.20
N GLN A 186 5.94 -40.45 -5.06
CA GLN A 186 4.50 -40.21 -4.98
C GLN A 186 4.13 -38.75 -5.29
N ILE A 187 4.92 -37.79 -4.78
CA ILE A 187 4.72 -36.36 -5.04
C ILE A 187 4.99 -36.06 -6.51
N LYS A 188 6.03 -36.67 -7.08
CA LYS A 188 6.35 -36.54 -8.50
C LYS A 188 5.24 -37.07 -9.40
N VAL A 189 4.59 -38.19 -9.05
CA VAL A 189 3.43 -38.71 -9.79
C VAL A 189 2.28 -37.71 -9.78
N GLN A 190 1.96 -37.10 -8.63
CA GLN A 190 0.90 -36.10 -8.54
C GLN A 190 1.23 -34.80 -9.29
N SER A 191 2.49 -34.35 -9.21
CA SER A 191 2.96 -33.18 -9.95
C SER A 191 2.89 -33.40 -11.47
N ASN A 192 3.30 -34.59 -11.94
CA ASN A 192 3.17 -34.97 -13.35
C ASN A 192 1.71 -35.08 -13.80
N ALA A 193 0.83 -35.60 -12.93
CA ALA A 193 -0.60 -35.66 -13.20
C ALA A 193 -1.20 -34.25 -13.35
N LEU A 194 -0.79 -33.30 -12.50
CA LEU A 194 -1.18 -31.89 -12.62
C LEU A 194 -0.70 -31.27 -13.94
N GLU A 195 0.55 -31.47 -14.33
CA GLU A 195 1.08 -30.96 -15.61
C GLU A 195 0.36 -31.57 -16.82
N LYS A 196 -0.01 -32.86 -16.72
CA LYS A 196 -0.85 -33.51 -17.72
C LYS A 196 -2.23 -32.86 -17.80
N ILE A 197 -2.90 -32.65 -16.67
CA ILE A 197 -4.22 -31.98 -16.63
C ILE A 197 -4.13 -30.58 -17.23
N LYS A 198 -3.08 -29.80 -16.93
CA LYS A 198 -2.86 -28.48 -17.55
C LYS A 198 -2.76 -28.57 -19.08
N THR A 199 -2.03 -29.56 -19.59
CA THR A 199 -1.84 -29.77 -21.02
C THR A 199 -3.15 -30.21 -21.69
N ASP A 200 -3.84 -31.19 -21.11
CA ASP A 200 -5.12 -31.71 -21.58
C ASP A 200 -6.18 -30.58 -21.60
N LEU A 201 -6.20 -29.74 -20.56
CA LEU A 201 -7.11 -28.60 -20.47
C LEU A 201 -6.79 -27.52 -21.51
N ALA A 202 -5.50 -27.26 -21.78
CA ALA A 202 -5.09 -26.32 -22.82
C ALA A 202 -5.53 -26.80 -24.22
N GLU A 203 -5.35 -28.09 -24.52
CA GLU A 203 -5.81 -28.69 -25.77
C GLU A 203 -7.33 -28.67 -25.88
N GLN A 204 -8.03 -29.03 -24.81
CA GLN A 204 -9.50 -29.02 -24.76
C GLN A 204 -10.08 -27.61 -24.99
N ILE A 205 -9.49 -26.59 -24.36
CA ILE A 205 -9.88 -25.19 -24.58
C ILE A 205 -9.66 -24.83 -26.05
N LEU A 206 -8.49 -25.14 -26.63
CA LEU A 206 -8.22 -24.86 -28.05
C LEU A 206 -9.20 -25.54 -29.00
N GLU A 207 -9.56 -26.80 -28.73
CA GLU A 207 -10.55 -27.54 -29.52
C GLU A 207 -11.94 -26.93 -29.41
N ASP A 208 -12.35 -26.52 -28.22
CA ASP A 208 -13.66 -25.91 -27.99
C ASP A 208 -13.76 -24.54 -28.67
N PHE A 209 -12.69 -23.73 -28.62
CA PHE A 209 -12.60 -22.50 -29.41
C PHE A 209 -12.71 -22.79 -30.91
N LYS A 210 -11.96 -23.77 -31.43
CA LYS A 210 -12.06 -24.17 -32.85
C LYS A 210 -13.46 -24.60 -33.22
N ALA A 211 -14.13 -25.38 -32.38
CA ALA A 211 -15.48 -25.89 -32.62
C ALA A 211 -16.52 -24.75 -32.64
N SER A 212 -16.44 -23.82 -31.69
CA SER A 212 -17.35 -22.66 -31.61
C SER A 212 -17.19 -21.70 -32.79
N PHE A 213 -15.96 -21.47 -33.26
CA PHE A 213 -15.72 -20.59 -34.42
C PHE A 213 -15.93 -21.27 -35.78
N SER A 214 -15.92 -22.61 -35.86
CA SER A 214 -16.19 -23.36 -37.10
C SER A 214 -17.68 -23.56 -37.40
N GLY A 215 -18.59 -23.00 -36.60
CA GLY A 215 -20.04 -23.01 -36.86
C GLY A 215 -20.76 -24.36 -36.67
N LYS A 216 -20.07 -25.38 -36.13
CA LYS A 216 -20.68 -26.70 -35.86
C LYS A 216 -21.47 -26.65 -34.54
N LYS A 217 -22.75 -26.28 -34.66
CA LYS A 217 -23.66 -26.01 -33.52
C LYS A 217 -23.94 -27.20 -32.58
N GLU A 218 -23.71 -28.44 -33.01
CA GLU A 218 -24.04 -29.63 -32.19
C GLU A 218 -23.10 -29.87 -31.01
N LYS A 219 -21.94 -29.19 -30.95
CA LYS A 219 -20.98 -29.28 -29.83
C LYS A 219 -20.48 -27.92 -29.32
N SER A 220 -21.09 -26.81 -29.72
CA SER A 220 -20.59 -25.49 -29.30
C SER A 220 -20.94 -25.23 -27.84
N ILE A 221 -19.91 -25.08 -27.01
CA ILE A 221 -20.04 -24.51 -25.67
C ILE A 221 -20.61 -23.07 -25.75
N THR A 222 -21.23 -22.63 -24.67
CA THR A 222 -21.83 -21.29 -24.59
C THR A 222 -20.75 -20.20 -24.54
N PHE A 223 -21.08 -18.98 -24.96
CA PHE A 223 -20.16 -17.84 -24.87
C PHE A 223 -19.70 -17.55 -23.43
N THR A 224 -20.56 -17.85 -22.44
CA THR A 224 -20.20 -17.76 -21.01
C THR A 224 -19.12 -18.79 -20.64
N GLN A 225 -19.26 -20.03 -21.08
CA GLN A 225 -18.25 -21.07 -20.85
C GLN A 225 -16.94 -20.79 -21.58
N LEU A 226 -16.97 -20.19 -22.78
CA LEU A 226 -15.78 -19.71 -23.48
C LEU A 226 -15.07 -18.59 -22.71
N LYS A 227 -15.84 -17.68 -22.09
CA LYS A 227 -15.27 -16.64 -21.22
C LYS A 227 -14.60 -17.27 -20.00
N ASP A 228 -15.24 -18.23 -19.35
CA ASP A 228 -14.65 -18.91 -18.19
C ASP A 228 -13.40 -19.71 -18.59
N ALA A 229 -13.42 -20.34 -19.77
CA ALA A 229 -12.24 -20.98 -20.37
C ALA A 229 -11.10 -19.98 -20.65
N CYS A 230 -11.39 -18.74 -21.06
CA CYS A 230 -10.38 -17.68 -21.17
C CYS A 230 -9.73 -17.35 -19.83
N CYS A 231 -10.52 -17.29 -18.75
CA CYS A 231 -9.99 -17.05 -17.41
C CYS A 231 -9.04 -18.18 -16.99
N ILE A 232 -9.43 -19.44 -17.23
CA ILE A 232 -8.57 -20.60 -17.00
C ILE A 232 -7.28 -20.50 -17.84
N ALA A 233 -7.41 -20.25 -19.14
CA ALA A 233 -6.26 -20.13 -20.05
C ALA A 233 -5.29 -18.99 -19.66
N SER A 234 -5.75 -18.01 -18.88
CA SER A 234 -4.90 -16.94 -18.33
C SER A 234 -4.11 -17.36 -17.09
N VAL A 235 -4.60 -18.33 -16.32
CA VAL A 235 -3.94 -18.93 -15.15
C VAL A 235 -2.96 -20.03 -15.59
N LEU A 236 -3.21 -20.69 -16.72
CA LEU A 236 -2.27 -21.60 -17.36
C LEU A 236 -1.02 -20.88 -17.89
N ASP A 237 -0.06 -21.64 -18.40
CA ASP A 237 1.16 -21.10 -18.97
C ASP A 237 0.91 -20.03 -20.05
N PRO A 238 1.71 -18.95 -20.08
CA PRO A 238 1.60 -17.89 -21.08
C PRO A 238 1.65 -18.39 -22.54
N LYS A 239 2.26 -19.55 -22.76
CA LYS A 239 2.33 -20.23 -24.05
C LYS A 239 0.95 -20.62 -24.57
N VAL A 240 0.02 -21.04 -23.71
CA VAL A 240 -1.33 -21.44 -24.11
C VAL A 240 -2.07 -20.24 -24.70
N LYS A 241 -1.97 -19.09 -24.03
CA LYS A 241 -2.53 -17.82 -24.54
C LYS A 241 -1.90 -17.42 -25.87
N GLN A 242 -0.58 -17.50 -26.00
CA GLN A 242 0.10 -17.18 -27.26
C GLN A 242 -0.33 -18.12 -28.39
N ASN A 243 -0.47 -19.42 -28.11
CA ASN A 243 -0.94 -20.40 -29.08
C ASN A 243 -2.38 -20.14 -29.52
N LEU A 244 -3.28 -19.83 -28.57
CA LEU A 244 -4.67 -19.46 -28.87
C LEU A 244 -4.74 -18.20 -29.73
N LEU A 245 -3.94 -17.18 -29.40
CA LEU A 245 -3.87 -15.94 -30.17
C LEU A 245 -3.27 -16.17 -31.56
N SER A 246 -2.19 -16.94 -31.68
CA SER A 246 -1.59 -17.30 -32.97
C SER A 246 -2.62 -18.01 -33.83
N TRP A 247 -3.27 -19.06 -33.30
CA TRP A 247 -4.33 -19.76 -34.02
C TRP A 247 -5.48 -18.84 -34.44
N PHE A 248 -5.94 -17.96 -33.56
CA PHE A 248 -7.03 -17.04 -33.89
C PHE A 248 -6.61 -16.04 -34.98
N LEU A 249 -5.38 -15.50 -34.91
CA LEU A 249 -4.83 -14.64 -35.95
C LEU A 249 -4.68 -15.39 -37.27
N ASP A 250 -4.19 -16.63 -37.24
CA ASP A 250 -4.08 -17.49 -38.42
C ASP A 250 -5.46 -17.78 -39.03
N LEU A 251 -6.50 -17.94 -38.20
CA LEU A 251 -7.88 -18.11 -38.66
C LEU A 251 -8.41 -16.85 -39.36
N GLN A 252 -8.20 -15.67 -38.76
CA GLN A 252 -8.62 -14.39 -39.38
C GLN A 252 -7.81 -14.08 -40.66
N MET A 253 -6.53 -14.44 -40.66
CA MET A 253 -5.62 -14.24 -41.80
C MET A 253 -5.67 -15.38 -42.81
N ALA A 254 -6.44 -16.45 -42.58
CA ALA A 254 -6.49 -17.62 -43.46
C ALA A 254 -6.89 -17.24 -44.90
N GLU A 255 -7.90 -16.37 -45.02
CA GLU A 255 -8.35 -15.84 -46.32
C GLU A 255 -7.22 -15.05 -47.01
N TYR A 256 -6.50 -14.21 -46.25
CA TYR A 256 -5.36 -13.45 -46.78
C TYR A 256 -4.23 -14.37 -47.23
N SER A 257 -3.85 -15.34 -46.41
CA SER A 257 -2.79 -16.31 -46.71
C SER A 257 -3.13 -17.16 -47.94
N GLN A 258 -4.40 -17.52 -48.13
CA GLN A 258 -4.84 -18.27 -49.31
C GLN A 258 -4.85 -17.39 -50.58
N LEU A 259 -5.32 -16.14 -50.48
CA LEU A 259 -5.38 -15.22 -51.63
C LEU A 259 -4.00 -14.73 -52.09
N PHE A 260 -3.04 -14.62 -51.18
CA PHE A 260 -1.70 -14.07 -51.44
C PHE A 260 -0.56 -15.08 -51.20
N HIS A 261 -0.86 -16.38 -51.34
CA HIS A 261 0.16 -17.43 -51.29
C HIS A 261 1.18 -17.28 -52.45
N GLU A 262 2.42 -17.72 -52.26
CA GLU A 262 3.51 -17.59 -53.25
C GLU A 262 3.18 -18.16 -54.64
N ASN A 263 2.24 -19.12 -54.71
CA ASN A 263 1.81 -19.78 -55.95
C ASN A 263 0.73 -19.00 -56.72
N GLN A 264 0.21 -17.91 -56.16
CA GLN A 264 -0.82 -17.08 -56.77
C GLN A 264 -0.17 -15.86 -57.44
N ASP A 265 -0.48 -15.61 -58.71
CA ASP A 265 0.01 -14.41 -59.45
C ASP A 265 -0.40 -13.08 -58.79
N ILE A 266 -1.42 -13.12 -57.92
CA ILE A 266 -1.94 -11.99 -57.15
C ILE A 266 -1.01 -11.63 -55.96
N ALA A 267 -0.14 -12.55 -55.53
CA ALA A 267 0.79 -12.36 -54.43
C ALA A 267 2.03 -11.52 -54.80
N TRP A 268 2.40 -11.50 -56.08
CA TRP A 268 3.59 -10.81 -56.56
C TRP A 268 3.49 -9.28 -56.41
N LEU A 269 4.63 -8.60 -56.28
CA LEU A 269 4.72 -7.15 -56.01
C LEU A 269 3.95 -6.31 -57.05
N SER A 270 3.80 -6.80 -58.28
CA SER A 270 3.04 -6.12 -59.34
C SER A 270 1.55 -5.91 -59.04
N LYS A 271 1.00 -6.66 -58.08
CA LYS A 271 -0.41 -6.60 -57.66
C LYS A 271 -0.57 -6.24 -56.18
N ILE A 272 0.39 -5.53 -55.60
CA ILE A 272 0.33 -5.07 -54.21
C ILE A 272 -0.93 -4.23 -53.90
N ASP A 273 -1.48 -3.51 -54.89
CA ASP A 273 -2.76 -2.79 -54.77
C ASP A 273 -3.92 -3.71 -54.34
N LYS A 274 -3.90 -5.00 -54.74
CA LYS A 274 -4.91 -5.98 -54.35
C LYS A 274 -4.78 -6.36 -52.86
N ARG A 275 -3.56 -6.41 -52.31
CA ARG A 275 -3.31 -6.63 -50.87
C ARG A 275 -3.88 -5.49 -50.04
N TYR A 276 -3.60 -4.25 -50.44
CA TYR A 276 -4.16 -3.07 -49.75
C TYR A 276 -5.68 -2.99 -49.90
N SER A 277 -6.24 -3.35 -51.05
CA SER A 277 -7.68 -3.40 -51.27
C SER A 277 -8.38 -4.43 -50.37
N TRP A 278 -7.79 -5.62 -50.18
CA TRP A 278 -8.33 -6.65 -49.28
C TRP A 278 -8.30 -6.17 -47.83
N LEU A 279 -7.15 -5.65 -47.37
CA LEU A 279 -7.02 -5.12 -46.01
C LEU A 279 -8.02 -4.01 -45.74
N LYS A 280 -8.22 -3.12 -46.72
CA LYS A 280 -9.18 -2.02 -46.60
C LYS A 280 -10.62 -2.53 -46.51
N LYS A 281 -11.01 -3.50 -47.33
CA LYS A 281 -12.34 -4.11 -47.28
C LYS A 281 -12.58 -4.76 -45.90
N HIS A 282 -11.60 -5.50 -45.40
CA HIS A 282 -11.69 -6.15 -44.11
C HIS A 282 -11.78 -5.14 -42.95
N LEU A 283 -11.06 -4.01 -43.03
CA LEU A 283 -11.13 -2.93 -42.04
C LEU A 283 -12.52 -2.26 -42.02
N LEU A 284 -13.11 -2.02 -43.19
CA LEU A 284 -14.47 -1.45 -43.31
C LEU A 284 -15.52 -2.37 -42.70
N GLU A 285 -15.48 -3.68 -43.02
CA GLU A 285 -16.39 -4.67 -42.43
C GLU A 285 -16.22 -4.80 -40.90
N PHE A 286 -14.99 -4.62 -40.40
CA PHE A 286 -14.71 -4.62 -38.97
C PHE A 286 -15.29 -3.39 -38.27
N GLU A 287 -15.14 -2.20 -38.85
CA GLU A 287 -15.74 -0.97 -38.31
C GLU A 287 -17.26 -1.01 -38.31
N GLU A 288 -17.89 -1.53 -39.36
CA GLU A 288 -19.35 -1.68 -39.42
C GLU A 288 -19.88 -2.60 -38.31
N LYS A 289 -19.19 -3.72 -38.05
CA LYS A 289 -19.54 -4.63 -36.93
C LYS A 289 -19.36 -3.95 -35.57
N LEU A 290 -18.26 -3.23 -35.37
CA LEU A 290 -18.00 -2.49 -34.13
C LEU A 290 -19.03 -1.38 -33.91
N GLY A 291 -19.43 -0.67 -34.97
CA GLY A 291 -20.48 0.35 -34.92
C GLY A 291 -21.82 -0.23 -34.45
N ASN A 292 -22.21 -1.37 -35.00
CA ASN A 292 -23.44 -2.09 -34.60
C ASN A 292 -23.39 -2.57 -33.14
N ASP A 293 -22.27 -3.13 -32.70
CA ASP A 293 -22.09 -3.57 -31.31
C ASP A 293 -22.12 -2.39 -30.33
N LEU A 294 -21.50 -1.27 -30.70
CA LEU A 294 -21.53 -0.03 -29.93
C LEU A 294 -22.95 0.54 -29.85
N GLU A 295 -23.72 0.51 -30.95
CA GLU A 295 -25.12 0.93 -30.94
C GLU A 295 -25.95 0.08 -29.97
N ASN A 296 -25.77 -1.24 -30.01
CA ASN A 296 -26.44 -2.19 -29.12
C ASN A 296 -26.08 -1.96 -27.66
N LEU A 297 -24.80 -1.64 -27.37
CA LEU A 297 -24.34 -1.32 -26.02
C LEU A 297 -24.96 -0.01 -25.51
N MET A 298 -24.93 1.04 -26.33
CA MET A 298 -25.51 2.35 -26.01
C MET A 298 -27.02 2.24 -25.76
N ARG A 299 -27.72 1.39 -26.54
CA ARG A 299 -29.14 1.11 -26.35
C ARG A 299 -29.42 0.42 -25.01
N LYS A 300 -28.59 -0.54 -24.60
CA LYS A 300 -28.74 -1.25 -23.31
C LYS A 300 -28.41 -0.38 -22.10
N ARG A 301 -27.43 0.52 -22.22
CA ARG A 301 -26.95 1.41 -21.15
C ARG A 301 -27.38 2.87 -21.31
N ARG A 302 -28.52 3.11 -21.97
CA ARG A 302 -29.06 4.46 -22.21
C ARG A 302 -29.12 5.38 -20.99
N PRO A 303 -29.49 4.94 -19.77
CA PRO A 303 -29.60 5.85 -18.62
C PRO A 303 -28.25 6.27 -18.02
N GLU A 304 -27.13 5.62 -18.38
CA GLU A 304 -25.78 5.94 -17.87
C GLU A 304 -25.05 6.95 -18.77
N ILE A 305 -25.65 7.34 -19.91
CA ILE A 305 -25.01 8.21 -20.89
C ILE A 305 -25.24 9.67 -20.50
N ASP A 306 -24.20 10.31 -19.97
CA ASP A 306 -24.16 11.77 -19.81
C ASP A 306 -23.78 12.47 -21.13
N VAL A 307 -24.21 13.72 -21.29
CA VAL A 307 -23.92 14.56 -22.44
C VAL A 307 -22.42 14.83 -22.59
N ASN A 308 -21.69 15.05 -21.49
CA ASN A 308 -20.25 15.26 -21.59
C ASN A 308 -19.52 14.02 -22.11
N LEU A 309 -19.97 12.83 -21.66
CA LEU A 309 -19.44 11.55 -22.11
C LEU A 309 -19.77 11.30 -23.59
N LEU A 310 -21.01 11.57 -23.99
CA LEU A 310 -21.46 11.44 -25.38
C LEU A 310 -20.67 12.36 -26.31
N LEU A 311 -20.51 13.64 -25.94
CA LEU A 311 -19.74 14.62 -26.69
C LEU A 311 -18.25 14.26 -26.78
N PHE A 312 -17.69 13.74 -25.69
CA PHE A 312 -16.30 13.27 -25.67
C PHE A 312 -16.11 12.07 -26.60
N ALA A 313 -17.00 11.07 -26.52
CA ALA A 313 -16.95 9.88 -27.35
C ALA A 313 -17.08 10.24 -28.84
N ILE A 314 -18.06 11.07 -29.21
CA ILE A 314 -18.26 11.49 -30.61
C ILE A 314 -17.03 12.22 -31.15
N ASN A 315 -16.44 13.15 -30.38
CA ASN A 315 -15.24 13.86 -30.83
C ASN A 315 -14.03 12.93 -31.01
N LYS A 316 -13.86 11.94 -30.13
CA LYS A 316 -12.81 10.92 -30.26
C LYS A 316 -13.04 10.02 -31.47
N THR A 317 -14.27 9.56 -31.69
CA THR A 317 -14.65 8.76 -32.87
C THR A 317 -14.42 9.52 -34.16
N LYS A 318 -14.85 10.79 -34.24
CA LYS A 318 -14.64 11.65 -35.42
C LYS A 318 -13.15 11.90 -35.71
N HIS A 319 -12.34 12.09 -34.66
CA HIS A 319 -10.90 12.22 -34.82
C HIS A 319 -10.26 10.93 -35.35
N PHE A 320 -10.71 9.77 -34.86
CA PHE A 320 -10.26 8.46 -35.31
C PHE A 320 -10.64 8.18 -36.77
N GLU A 321 -11.91 8.39 -37.15
CA GLU A 321 -12.38 8.28 -38.54
C GLU A 321 -11.60 9.22 -39.48
N SER A 322 -11.29 10.44 -39.03
CA SER A 322 -10.46 11.39 -39.80
C SER A 322 -9.01 10.93 -39.97
N LEU A 323 -8.41 10.31 -38.95
CA LEU A 323 -7.07 9.73 -39.03
C LEU A 323 -7.03 8.55 -40.01
N LEU A 324 -8.06 7.70 -40.00
CA LEU A 324 -8.21 6.60 -40.95
C LEU A 324 -8.43 7.13 -42.37
N GLY A 325 -9.30 8.12 -42.54
CA GLY A 325 -9.50 8.84 -43.79
C GLY A 325 -8.17 9.36 -44.35
N LYS A 326 -7.38 10.09 -43.54
CA LYS A 326 -6.07 10.63 -43.96
C LYS A 326 -5.02 9.56 -44.28
N ARG A 327 -4.98 8.46 -43.51
CA ARG A 327 -4.02 7.36 -43.70
C ARG A 327 -4.33 6.52 -44.93
N PHE A 328 -5.60 6.35 -45.26
CA PHE A 328 -6.04 5.41 -46.28
C PHE A 328 -6.63 6.07 -47.55
N SER A 329 -6.89 7.40 -47.58
CA SER A 329 -7.40 8.13 -48.76
C SER A 329 -6.35 8.46 -49.83
N GLY A 330 -5.06 8.35 -49.51
CA GLY A 330 -3.98 8.62 -50.47
C GLY A 330 -3.81 7.48 -51.49
N ILE A 331 -4.20 7.75 -52.75
CA ILE A 331 -3.80 7.04 -53.99
C ILE A 331 -4.30 5.58 -54.13
N THR A 332 -4.64 4.89 -53.05
CA THR A 332 -5.06 3.48 -53.04
C THR A 332 -6.57 3.29 -53.30
N LEU A 333 -7.34 4.38 -53.26
CA LEU A 333 -8.80 4.38 -53.21
C LEU A 333 -9.49 4.75 -54.53
N THR A 334 -8.78 5.39 -55.45
CA THR A 334 -9.39 6.06 -56.62
C THR A 334 -9.73 5.13 -57.78
N LYS A 335 -9.25 3.88 -57.81
CA LYS A 335 -9.48 2.99 -58.98
C LYS A 335 -10.79 2.21 -59.00
N LYS A 336 -11.59 2.15 -57.93
CA LYS A 336 -12.88 1.41 -57.93
C LYS A 336 -14.14 2.26 -57.68
N VAL A 337 -14.01 3.51 -57.24
CA VAL A 337 -15.16 4.41 -57.08
C VAL A 337 -15.44 5.23 -58.35
N ALA A 338 -14.47 5.28 -59.28
CA ALA A 338 -14.57 6.05 -60.52
C ALA A 338 -15.61 5.55 -61.55
N GLU A 339 -16.29 4.42 -61.32
CA GLU A 339 -17.34 3.93 -62.22
C GLU A 339 -18.78 4.21 -61.74
N LYS A 340 -18.99 4.82 -60.56
CA LYS A 340 -20.37 5.01 -60.05
C LYS A 340 -20.74 6.35 -59.41
N VAL A 341 -19.87 7.36 -59.39
CA VAL A 341 -20.27 8.68 -58.84
C VAL A 341 -19.99 9.78 -59.86
N VAL A 342 -21.09 10.24 -60.45
CA VAL A 342 -21.22 11.49 -61.19
C VAL A 342 -21.04 12.65 -60.19
N GLU A 343 -20.16 13.59 -60.55
CA GLU A 343 -20.06 14.98 -60.09
C GLU A 343 -20.24 15.29 -58.58
N SER A 344 -19.14 15.19 -57.82
CA SER A 344 -18.83 16.16 -56.75
C SER A 344 -17.33 16.13 -56.43
N ASP A 345 -16.73 17.33 -56.38
CA ASP A 345 -15.27 17.57 -56.34
C ASP A 345 -14.65 17.46 -54.92
N GLU A 346 -15.23 16.63 -54.03
CA GLU A 346 -14.67 16.41 -52.68
C GLU A 346 -14.27 14.95 -52.46
N PRO A 347 -13.07 14.68 -51.91
CA PRO A 347 -12.65 13.32 -51.58
C PRO A 347 -13.49 12.81 -50.41
N VAL A 348 -14.58 12.10 -50.72
CA VAL A 348 -15.45 11.48 -49.72
C VAL A 348 -14.63 10.43 -48.97
N ASN A 349 -14.42 10.65 -47.67
CA ASN A 349 -13.76 9.67 -46.80
C ASN A 349 -14.68 8.45 -46.67
N PRO A 350 -14.28 7.25 -47.12
CA PRO A 350 -15.11 6.06 -47.01
C PRO A 350 -15.27 5.54 -45.58
N PHE A 351 -14.53 6.13 -44.63
CA PHE A 351 -14.59 5.83 -43.20
C PHE A 351 -15.40 6.87 -42.41
N GLU A 352 -15.91 7.91 -43.08
CA GLU A 352 -16.69 8.95 -42.42
C GLU A 352 -18.13 8.47 -42.22
N ASN A 353 -18.60 8.53 -40.97
CA ASN A 353 -19.92 8.11 -40.52
C ASN A 353 -20.18 6.61 -40.34
N LEU A 354 -19.19 5.74 -40.51
CA LEU A 354 -19.39 4.30 -40.25
C LEU A 354 -19.66 4.01 -38.77
N ILE A 355 -18.99 4.72 -37.87
CA ILE A 355 -19.18 4.59 -36.43
C ILE A 355 -19.99 5.79 -35.93
N CYS A 356 -19.85 6.99 -36.52
CA CYS A 356 -20.65 8.14 -36.09
C CYS A 356 -22.18 7.95 -36.24
N GLU A 357 -22.65 7.07 -37.13
CA GLU A 357 -24.07 6.73 -37.28
C GLU A 357 -24.67 6.11 -36.00
N CYS A 358 -23.92 5.31 -35.25
CA CYS A 358 -24.44 4.65 -34.05
C CYS A 358 -24.84 5.64 -32.93
N PHE A 359 -24.24 6.84 -32.94
CA PHE A 359 -24.54 7.89 -31.96
C PHE A 359 -25.82 8.66 -32.29
N GLN A 360 -26.32 8.56 -33.52
CA GLN A 360 -27.46 9.36 -33.98
C GLN A 360 -28.73 9.11 -33.16
N GLY A 361 -29.02 7.86 -32.80
CA GLY A 361 -30.19 7.49 -31.99
C GLY A 361 -30.14 7.93 -30.52
N HIS A 362 -29.01 8.47 -30.07
CA HIS A 362 -28.77 8.90 -28.69
C HIS A 362 -28.54 10.42 -28.55
N LEU A 363 -28.58 11.16 -29.67
CA LEU A 363 -28.45 12.62 -29.69
C LEU A 363 -29.61 13.34 -28.99
N ASP A 364 -30.74 12.66 -28.74
CA ASP A 364 -31.85 13.17 -27.93
C ASP A 364 -31.38 13.64 -26.53
N ILE A 365 -30.38 12.96 -25.95
CA ILE A 365 -29.83 13.28 -24.63
C ILE A 365 -29.10 14.63 -24.67
N TYR A 366 -28.36 14.88 -25.75
CA TYR A 366 -27.74 16.19 -25.99
C TYR A 366 -28.81 17.27 -26.18
N LEU A 367 -29.87 17.01 -26.94
CA LEU A 367 -30.97 17.96 -27.12
C LEU A 367 -31.68 18.30 -25.80
N GLN A 368 -31.90 17.33 -24.92
CA GLN A 368 -32.47 17.56 -23.59
C GLN A 368 -31.57 18.41 -22.70
N SER A 369 -30.25 18.24 -22.79
CA SER A 369 -29.30 19.11 -22.08
C SER A 369 -29.28 20.52 -22.65
N VAL A 370 -29.33 20.68 -23.98
CA VAL A 370 -29.46 22.01 -24.59
C VAL A 370 -30.77 22.68 -24.16
N ASP A 371 -31.89 21.94 -24.10
CA ASP A 371 -33.17 22.43 -23.60
C ASP A 371 -33.07 22.91 -22.14
N LYS A 372 -32.49 22.08 -21.26
CA LYS A 372 -32.26 22.43 -19.86
C LYS A 372 -31.36 23.67 -19.71
N ASN A 373 -30.25 23.71 -20.44
CA ASN A 373 -29.30 24.83 -20.40
C ASN A 373 -29.95 26.13 -20.92
N MET A 374 -30.78 26.06 -21.97
CA MET A 374 -31.53 27.22 -22.48
C MET A 374 -32.53 27.74 -21.45
N LYS A 375 -33.24 26.83 -20.78
CA LYS A 375 -34.18 27.20 -19.70
C LYS A 375 -33.46 27.88 -18.54
N GLU A 376 -32.34 27.33 -18.08
CA GLU A 376 -31.51 27.94 -17.03
C GLU A 376 -30.93 29.29 -17.45
N LEU A 377 -30.54 29.45 -18.72
CA LEU A 377 -30.03 30.71 -19.24
C LEU A 377 -31.11 31.81 -19.24
N ILE A 378 -32.33 31.47 -19.64
CA ILE A 378 -33.48 32.41 -19.61
C ILE A 378 -33.89 32.73 -18.17
N GLU A 379 -33.90 31.75 -17.26
CA GLU A 379 -34.17 31.99 -15.84
C GLU A 379 -33.11 32.90 -15.19
N LYS A 380 -31.83 32.72 -15.55
CA LYS A 380 -30.75 33.64 -15.11
C LYS A 380 -30.93 35.04 -15.66
N PHE A 381 -31.28 35.19 -16.94
CA PHE A 381 -31.56 36.52 -17.50
C PHE A 381 -32.75 37.20 -16.82
N ALA A 382 -33.77 36.44 -16.39
CA ALA A 382 -34.86 36.97 -15.59
C ALA A 382 -34.41 37.45 -14.19
N GLN A 383 -33.56 36.68 -13.51
CA GLN A 383 -33.03 37.04 -12.17
C GLN A 383 -32.03 38.20 -12.22
N ASP A 384 -31.16 38.24 -13.23
CA ASP A 384 -30.15 39.28 -13.41
C ASP A 384 -30.79 40.64 -13.74
N GLU A 385 -31.93 40.67 -14.44
CA GLU A 385 -32.68 41.92 -14.68
C GLU A 385 -33.52 42.39 -13.48
N GLU A 386 -34.12 41.47 -12.70
CA GLU A 386 -34.78 41.85 -11.44
C GLU A 386 -33.82 42.51 -10.45
N SER A 387 -32.58 41.98 -10.37
CA SER A 387 -31.53 42.48 -9.48
C SER A 387 -30.83 43.76 -9.97
N SER A 388 -30.81 44.02 -11.28
CA SER A 388 -30.19 45.22 -11.89
C SER A 388 -31.15 46.40 -12.11
N SER A 389 -32.34 46.37 -11.47
CA SER A 389 -33.33 47.47 -11.37
C SER A 389 -32.79 48.84 -10.90
N LYS A 390 -31.48 48.98 -10.64
CA LYS A 390 -30.81 50.26 -10.35
C LYS A 390 -29.47 50.34 -11.08
N LYS A 391 -29.46 51.13 -12.17
CA LYS A 391 -28.33 51.65 -12.98
C LYS A 391 -27.95 50.80 -14.20
N GLN A 392 -28.38 51.26 -15.39
CA GLN A 392 -27.48 51.89 -16.37
C GLN A 392 -28.28 52.40 -17.57
N GLU A 393 -28.28 53.74 -17.72
CA GLU A 393 -28.52 54.38 -19.01
C GLU A 393 -27.32 54.08 -19.94
N SER A 394 -27.60 53.96 -21.25
CA SER A 394 -26.65 53.86 -22.38
C SER A 394 -26.20 52.47 -22.88
N SER A 395 -27.12 51.53 -23.04
CA SER A 395 -27.00 50.54 -24.13
C SER A 395 -28.37 50.14 -24.67
N ASN A 396 -28.66 50.45 -25.93
CA ASN A 396 -29.90 50.06 -26.63
C ASN A 396 -29.99 48.53 -26.89
N ILE A 397 -29.06 47.74 -26.37
CA ILE A 397 -28.98 46.29 -26.54
C ILE A 397 -28.82 45.69 -25.14
N PHE A 398 -29.71 44.77 -24.79
CA PHE A 398 -29.59 44.00 -23.56
C PHE A 398 -28.35 43.08 -23.64
N PRO A 399 -27.44 43.08 -22.65
CA PRO A 399 -26.32 42.15 -22.60
C PRO A 399 -26.77 40.68 -22.68
N SER A 400 -27.94 40.36 -22.14
CA SER A 400 -28.60 39.05 -22.23
C SER A 400 -28.84 38.56 -23.67
N ALA A 401 -29.06 39.48 -24.62
CA ALA A 401 -29.22 39.11 -26.03
C ALA A 401 -27.88 38.66 -26.65
N ALA A 402 -26.77 39.32 -26.30
CA ALA A 402 -25.45 38.95 -26.80
C ALA A 402 -25.04 37.55 -26.31
N ASP A 403 -25.27 37.25 -25.03
CA ASP A 403 -24.96 35.94 -24.44
C ASP A 403 -25.82 34.82 -25.03
N LEU A 404 -27.10 35.08 -25.32
CA LEU A 404 -27.99 34.14 -26.01
C LEU A 404 -27.47 33.79 -27.42
N PHE A 405 -27.04 34.79 -28.20
CA PHE A 405 -26.51 34.56 -29.55
C PHE A 405 -25.14 33.87 -29.52
N VAL A 406 -24.28 34.17 -28.53
CA VAL A 406 -23.02 33.43 -28.34
C VAL A 406 -23.29 31.96 -28.00
N PHE A 407 -24.30 31.69 -27.17
CA PHE A 407 -24.72 30.33 -26.86
C PHE A 407 -25.30 29.59 -28.07
N TYR A 408 -26.17 30.23 -28.86
CA TYR A 408 -26.64 29.66 -30.13
C TYR A 408 -25.51 29.35 -31.10
N LYS A 409 -24.53 30.26 -31.24
CA LYS A 409 -23.35 30.04 -32.07
C LYS A 409 -22.55 28.83 -31.58
N LYS A 410 -22.36 28.69 -30.26
CA LYS A 410 -21.65 27.55 -29.66
C LYS A 410 -22.37 26.23 -29.92
N CYS A 411 -23.69 26.19 -29.69
CA CYS A 411 -24.51 25.01 -29.97
C CYS A 411 -24.53 24.65 -31.46
N LEU A 412 -24.54 25.63 -32.37
CA LEU A 412 -24.52 25.39 -33.81
C LEU A 412 -23.18 24.83 -34.28
N ILE A 413 -22.06 25.36 -33.79
CA ILE A 413 -20.72 24.81 -34.05
C ILE A 413 -20.60 23.39 -33.51
N GLN A 414 -21.14 23.11 -32.33
CA GLN A 414 -21.18 21.76 -31.77
C GLN A 414 -22.09 20.83 -32.58
N CYS A 415 -23.23 21.32 -33.07
CA CYS A 415 -24.12 20.52 -33.91
C CYS A 415 -23.56 20.25 -35.29
N GLN A 416 -22.72 21.12 -35.85
CA GLN A 416 -21.97 20.86 -37.07
C GLN A 416 -20.97 19.69 -36.87
N GLN A 417 -20.58 19.39 -35.63
CA GLN A 417 -19.76 18.21 -35.33
C GLN A 417 -20.57 16.92 -35.45
N PHE A 418 -21.88 16.95 -35.22
CA PHE A 418 -22.80 15.83 -35.43
C PHE A 418 -23.25 15.82 -36.89
N THR A 419 -22.89 14.79 -37.65
CA THR A 419 -23.25 14.65 -39.05
C THR A 419 -24.73 14.20 -39.21
N ASN A 420 -25.69 14.97 -38.67
CA ASN A 420 -27.11 14.61 -38.75
C ASN A 420 -28.03 15.81 -39.02
N THR A 421 -28.77 15.73 -40.12
CA THR A 421 -29.83 16.67 -40.52
C THR A 421 -31.01 16.69 -39.55
N LYS A 422 -31.37 15.56 -38.94
CA LYS A 422 -32.53 15.48 -38.02
C LYS A 422 -32.29 16.22 -36.71
N SER A 423 -31.13 16.01 -36.08
CA SER A 423 -30.77 16.71 -34.84
C SER A 423 -30.62 18.23 -35.05
N LEU A 424 -30.23 18.66 -36.25
CA LEU A 424 -30.16 20.08 -36.62
C LEU A 424 -31.56 20.70 -36.76
N ILE A 425 -32.52 19.97 -37.35
CA ILE A 425 -33.94 20.38 -37.41
C ILE A 425 -34.51 20.51 -36.00
N ASP A 426 -34.30 19.51 -35.15
CA ASP A 426 -34.83 19.50 -33.78
C ASP A 426 -34.19 20.62 -32.92
N LEU A 427 -32.90 20.91 -33.11
CA LEU A 427 -32.23 22.08 -32.50
C LEU A 427 -32.84 23.41 -32.98
N THR A 428 -33.15 23.52 -34.27
CA THR A 428 -33.74 24.74 -34.85
C THR A 428 -35.15 24.99 -34.29
N LEU A 429 -35.93 23.92 -34.08
CA LEU A 429 -37.23 24.00 -33.40
C LEU A 429 -37.08 24.43 -31.94
N LEU A 430 -36.04 23.96 -31.25
CA LEU A 430 -35.72 24.35 -29.89
C LEU A 430 -35.33 25.84 -29.79
N PHE A 431 -34.45 26.31 -30.69
CA PHE A 431 -34.09 27.73 -30.78
C PHE A 431 -35.32 28.60 -31.07
N LYS A 432 -36.21 28.15 -31.95
CA LYS A 432 -37.48 28.85 -32.22
C LYS A 432 -38.37 28.95 -30.99
N LYS A 433 -38.45 27.91 -30.15
CA LYS A 433 -39.22 27.94 -28.90
C LYS A 433 -38.64 28.97 -27.92
N TYR A 434 -37.33 28.92 -27.69
CA TYR A 434 -36.67 29.81 -26.73
C TYR A 434 -36.55 31.26 -27.20
N LEU A 435 -36.40 31.51 -28.50
CA LEU A 435 -36.51 32.86 -29.07
C LEU A 435 -37.90 33.47 -28.85
N ARG A 436 -38.97 32.67 -28.89
CA ARG A 436 -40.33 33.15 -28.59
C ARG A 436 -40.51 33.45 -27.10
N GLU A 437 -39.94 32.63 -26.21
CA GLU A 437 -39.99 32.88 -24.77
C GLU A 437 -39.17 34.12 -24.40
N TYR A 438 -37.97 34.29 -24.98
CA TYR A 438 -37.16 35.48 -24.81
C TYR A 438 -37.85 36.73 -25.39
N ALA A 439 -38.50 36.65 -26.56
CA ALA A 439 -39.27 37.77 -27.11
C ALA A 439 -40.42 38.20 -26.18
N LYS A 440 -41.14 37.24 -25.56
CA LYS A 440 -42.16 37.54 -24.55
C LYS A 440 -41.58 38.18 -23.29
N PHE A 441 -40.41 37.74 -22.85
CA PHE A 441 -39.69 38.31 -21.72
C PHE A 441 -39.30 39.77 -21.99
N VAL A 442 -38.69 40.05 -23.15
CA VAL A 442 -38.35 41.41 -23.59
C VAL A 442 -39.61 42.28 -23.70
N GLU A 443 -40.71 41.79 -24.28
CA GLU A 443 -41.98 42.51 -24.35
C GLU A 443 -42.58 42.85 -22.98
N SER A 444 -42.29 42.04 -21.96
CA SER A 444 -42.80 42.23 -20.60
C SER A 444 -41.95 43.23 -19.78
N ASN A 445 -40.65 43.33 -20.08
CA ASN A 445 -39.70 44.20 -19.38
C ASN A 445 -39.46 45.56 -20.06
N ILE A 446 -39.96 45.78 -21.28
CA ILE A 446 -39.93 47.12 -21.88
C ILE A 446 -40.81 48.06 -21.02
N PRO A 447 -40.25 49.18 -20.49
CA PRO A 447 -41.04 50.16 -19.76
C PRO A 447 -42.20 50.64 -20.63
N LYS A 448 -43.43 50.68 -20.09
CA LYS A 448 -44.65 51.21 -20.73
C LYS A 448 -44.57 52.71 -21.11
N ALA A 449 -43.38 53.32 -21.13
CA ALA A 449 -43.09 54.70 -21.49
C ALA A 449 -42.66 54.90 -22.96
N PHE A 450 -42.64 53.86 -23.80
CA PHE A 450 -42.44 53.98 -25.25
C PHE A 450 -43.69 53.58 -26.05
N ASN A 451 -44.84 54.16 -25.69
CA ASN A 451 -46.01 54.28 -26.56
C ASN A 451 -45.89 55.64 -27.28
N GLN A 452 -45.95 55.83 -28.59
CA GLN A 452 -46.33 55.03 -29.75
C GLN A 452 -45.64 55.66 -30.98
N GLY A 453 -45.21 54.85 -31.96
CA GLY A 453 -44.95 55.35 -33.32
C GLY A 453 -43.71 54.78 -34.01
N GLN A 454 -42.53 54.79 -33.38
CA GLN A 454 -41.28 54.49 -34.09
C GLN A 454 -40.69 53.09 -33.85
N VAL A 455 -40.85 52.49 -32.66
CA VAL A 455 -40.25 51.17 -32.38
C VAL A 455 -40.99 50.02 -33.07
N ARG A 456 -42.31 50.16 -33.27
CA ARG A 456 -43.15 49.13 -33.91
C ARG A 456 -42.76 48.90 -35.38
N LEU A 457 -42.29 49.93 -36.10
CA LEU A 457 -41.82 49.78 -37.48
C LEU A 457 -40.48 49.05 -37.54
N THR A 458 -39.55 49.34 -36.64
CA THR A 458 -38.21 48.72 -36.65
C THR A 458 -38.28 47.25 -36.24
N PHE A 459 -39.12 46.91 -35.25
CA PHE A 459 -39.31 45.51 -34.82
C PHE A 459 -40.04 44.67 -35.89
N ILE A 460 -41.05 45.23 -36.56
CA ILE A 460 -41.74 44.58 -37.68
C ILE A 460 -40.80 44.43 -38.88
N ASN A 461 -39.95 45.41 -39.16
CA ASN A 461 -38.96 45.33 -40.25
C ASN A 461 -37.85 44.29 -39.96
N CYS A 462 -37.38 44.16 -38.72
CA CYS A 462 -36.43 43.11 -38.34
C CYS A 462 -37.06 41.70 -38.43
N PHE A 463 -38.34 41.55 -38.03
CA PHE A 463 -39.06 40.29 -38.17
C PHE A 463 -39.36 39.94 -39.64
N HIS A 464 -39.63 40.94 -40.49
CA HIS A 464 -39.76 40.75 -41.93
C HIS A 464 -38.44 40.36 -42.60
N LEU A 465 -37.30 40.90 -42.15
CA LEU A 465 -35.98 40.49 -42.63
C LEU A 465 -35.66 39.02 -42.25
N ILE A 466 -36.02 38.60 -41.03
CA ILE A 466 -35.85 37.20 -40.59
C ILE A 466 -36.79 36.26 -41.36
N LYS A 467 -38.00 36.71 -41.71
CA LYS A 467 -38.93 35.92 -42.52
C LYS A 467 -38.45 35.76 -43.98
N ASN A 468 -37.71 36.73 -44.51
CA ASN A 468 -37.14 36.68 -45.86
C ASN A 468 -35.80 35.92 -45.98
N LEU A 469 -35.18 35.52 -44.86
CA LEU A 469 -34.02 34.63 -44.86
C LEU A 469 -34.39 33.14 -45.03
N ASN A 470 -35.69 32.82 -45.11
CA ASN A 470 -36.24 31.48 -45.31
C ASN A 470 -36.90 31.33 -46.70
N SER A 471 -36.51 32.14 -47.69
CA SER A 471 -36.82 31.90 -49.10
C SER A 471 -35.58 31.47 -49.87
#